data_AF-A0A7M7MB05-F1
#
_entry.id   AF-A0A7M7MB05-F1
#
_cell.length_a   1.000
_cell.length_b   1.000
_cell.length_c   1.000
_cell.angle_alpha   90.00
_cell.angle_beta   90.00
_cell.angle_gamma   90.00
#
_symmetry.space_group_name_H-M   'P 1'
#
loop_
_entity.id
_entity.type
_entity.pdbx_description
1 polymer ?
#
loop_
_entity_poly.entity_id
_entity_poly.type
_entity_poly.pdbx_seq_one_letter_code
_entity_poly.pdbx_strand_id
1 'polypeptide(L)'
;MEDVLAHLPNNTVHLAGFYFKIKKTLLWNFLMTHRDINAWFNKGQVSGIDTIKTKSCRPPTSHKKKITVKCLLDLNSTFVVYEALVTGFNLVGTMWAAKVEVRFRGTEYSIEITNFEDGPLSVTKLILERFRTELIYPDFGFNVKRNARFKEKVNNETKRQVVNVIASTTLPEINAILRKLSERK
;
A
#
# COMPACT_ATOMS: atom_id res chain seq x y z
N MET A 1 12.82 -9.53 -19.41
CA MET A 1 12.59 -9.10 -18.01
C MET A 1 11.13 -9.25 -17.58
N GLU A 2 10.25 -9.73 -18.46
CA GLU A 2 8.84 -10.05 -18.13
C GLU A 2 8.68 -11.26 -17.19
N ASP A 3 9.72 -12.08 -17.02
CA ASP A 3 9.64 -13.37 -16.31
C ASP A 3 9.99 -13.32 -14.81
N VAL A 4 10.54 -12.20 -14.32
CA VAL A 4 11.03 -12.09 -12.92
C VAL A 4 9.86 -11.97 -11.93
N LEU A 5 8.74 -11.38 -12.35
CA LEU A 5 7.56 -11.18 -11.49
C LEU A 5 6.59 -12.37 -11.52
N ALA A 6 6.73 -13.30 -12.47
CA ALA A 6 5.87 -14.48 -12.60
C ALA A 6 6.06 -15.53 -11.49
N HIS A 7 7.07 -15.36 -10.63
CA HIS A 7 7.47 -16.31 -9.59
C HIS A 7 7.23 -15.81 -8.16
N LEU A 8 6.49 -14.70 -8.00
CA LEU A 8 6.11 -14.21 -6.67
C LEU A 8 5.07 -15.18 -6.06
N PRO A 9 5.17 -15.55 -4.77
CA PRO A 9 4.28 -16.51 -4.15
C PRO A 9 2.88 -15.93 -4.04
N ASN A 10 1.89 -16.72 -4.47
CA ASN A 10 0.46 -16.41 -4.38
C ASN A 10 -0.04 -16.55 -2.93
N ASN A 11 0.43 -15.66 -2.07
CA ASN A 11 0.11 -15.66 -0.65
C ASN A 11 -0.60 -14.37 -0.29
N THR A 12 -1.79 -14.51 0.30
CA THR A 12 -2.40 -13.42 1.07
C THR A 12 -1.47 -13.05 2.20
N VAL A 13 -1.07 -11.78 2.28
CA VAL A 13 -0.19 -11.28 3.34
C VAL A 13 -1.02 -10.61 4.43
N HIS A 14 -0.87 -11.07 5.67
CA HIS A 14 -1.55 -10.46 6.81
C HIS A 14 -0.94 -9.10 7.16
N LEU A 15 -1.84 -8.15 7.43
CA LEU A 15 -1.52 -6.80 7.86
C LEU A 15 -1.81 -6.63 9.35
N ALA A 16 -1.01 -5.77 9.98
CA ALA A 16 -1.23 -5.40 11.37
C ALA A 16 -2.54 -4.63 11.53
N GLY A 17 -3.26 -4.93 12.61
CA GLY A 17 -4.39 -4.11 13.03
C GLY A 17 -3.94 -2.70 13.38
N PHE A 18 -4.85 -1.74 13.25
CA PHE A 18 -4.57 -0.35 13.59
C PHE A 18 -5.82 0.35 14.13
N TYR A 19 -5.60 1.48 14.79
CA TYR A 19 -6.64 2.28 15.40
C TYR A 19 -6.42 3.75 15.09
N PHE A 20 -7.51 4.47 14.83
CA PHE A 20 -7.45 5.92 14.82
C PHE A 20 -8.71 6.56 15.39
N LYS A 21 -8.52 7.83 15.79
CA LYS A 21 -9.57 8.70 16.33
C LYS A 21 -9.69 9.97 15.50
N ILE A 22 -10.90 10.34 15.10
CA ILE A 22 -11.20 11.63 14.49
C ILE A 22 -12.01 12.45 15.50
N LYS A 23 -11.36 13.48 16.07
CA LYS A 23 -12.00 14.36 17.05
C LYS A 23 -13.20 15.06 16.43
N LYS A 24 -14.26 15.18 17.23
CA LYS A 24 -15.43 15.99 16.93
C LYS A 24 -15.04 17.44 16.65
N THR A 25 -15.87 18.10 15.86
CA THR A 25 -15.76 19.54 15.61
C THR A 25 -16.80 20.23 16.47
N LEU A 26 -16.40 21.27 17.21
CA LEU A 26 -17.30 22.06 18.04
C LEU A 26 -17.82 23.23 17.20
N LEU A 27 -19.12 23.47 17.22
CA LEU A 27 -19.67 24.74 16.73
C LEU A 27 -19.43 25.78 17.83
N TRP A 28 -18.91 26.97 17.48
CA TRP A 28 -18.66 28.06 18.43
C TRP A 28 -17.80 27.68 19.65
N ASN A 29 -16.92 26.67 19.53
CA ASN A 29 -16.10 26.13 20.63
C ASN A 29 -16.83 25.53 21.84
N PHE A 30 -18.18 25.48 21.88
CA PHE A 30 -18.93 24.88 22.99
C PHE A 30 -20.02 23.89 22.56
N LEU A 31 -20.66 24.07 21.41
CA LEU A 31 -21.79 23.22 21.01
C LEU A 31 -21.29 21.96 20.30
N MET A 32 -21.57 20.80 20.89
CA MET A 32 -21.25 19.51 20.27
C MET A 32 -22.19 19.26 19.08
N THR A 33 -21.61 19.20 17.88
CA THR A 33 -22.36 18.79 16.69
C THR A 33 -22.40 17.27 16.55
N HIS A 34 -21.31 16.58 16.93
CA HIS A 34 -21.14 15.14 16.80
C HIS A 34 -20.20 14.56 17.87
N ARG A 35 -20.17 13.22 18.04
CA ARG A 35 -19.16 12.52 18.86
C ARG A 35 -17.84 12.32 18.09
N ASP A 36 -16.79 11.97 18.81
CA ASP A 36 -15.53 11.52 18.19
C ASP A 36 -15.76 10.24 17.40
N ILE A 37 -15.15 10.10 16.22
CA ILE A 37 -15.09 8.81 15.51
C ILE A 37 -13.95 8.02 16.12
N ASN A 38 -14.22 6.79 16.53
CA ASN A 38 -13.18 5.82 16.87
C ASN A 38 -13.34 4.64 15.92
N ALA A 39 -12.26 4.23 15.27
CA ALA A 39 -12.25 3.16 14.29
C ALA A 39 -11.10 2.20 14.56
N TRP A 40 -11.43 0.92 14.74
CA TRP A 40 -10.49 -0.17 14.94
C TRP A 40 -10.51 -1.07 13.72
N PHE A 41 -9.34 -1.37 13.19
CA PHE A 41 -9.16 -2.22 12.02
C PHE A 41 -8.37 -3.45 12.43
N ASN A 42 -8.86 -4.63 12.05
CA ASN A 42 -8.24 -5.90 12.35
C ASN A 42 -8.33 -6.84 11.13
N LYS A 43 -7.67 -8.00 11.27
CA LYS A 43 -7.59 -9.05 10.23
C LYS A 43 -7.28 -8.50 8.83
N GLY A 44 -6.40 -7.52 8.77
CA GLY A 44 -6.02 -6.90 7.50
C GLY A 44 -5.33 -7.93 6.61
N GLN A 45 -5.63 -7.91 5.32
CA GLN A 45 -5.10 -8.85 4.34
C GLN A 45 -4.82 -8.13 3.03
N VAL A 46 -3.60 -8.27 2.49
CA VAL A 46 -3.25 -7.84 1.13
C VAL A 46 -3.33 -9.04 0.21
N SER A 47 -3.98 -8.86 -0.94
CA SER A 47 -4.07 -9.86 -2.00
C SER A 47 -3.63 -9.27 -3.34
N GLY A 48 -3.16 -10.12 -4.26
CA GLY A 48 -2.75 -9.72 -5.62
C GLY A 48 -1.37 -9.08 -5.70
N ILE A 49 -0.48 -9.31 -4.74
CA ILE A 49 0.94 -8.86 -4.80
C ILE A 49 1.72 -9.66 -5.85
N ASP A 50 1.41 -10.95 -5.94
CA ASP A 50 1.94 -11.89 -6.92
C ASP A 50 1.61 -11.49 -8.37
N THR A 51 0.51 -10.76 -8.55
CA THR A 51 0.06 -10.29 -9.86
C THR A 51 0.62 -8.92 -10.25
N ILE A 52 1.52 -8.32 -9.46
CA ILE A 52 2.15 -7.04 -9.79
C ILE A 52 2.91 -7.18 -11.11
N LYS A 53 2.65 -6.26 -12.04
CA LYS A 53 3.28 -6.26 -13.37
C LYS A 53 4.22 -5.09 -13.55
N THR A 54 5.28 -5.32 -14.32
CA THR A 54 6.09 -4.24 -14.88
C THR A 54 5.26 -3.52 -15.93
N LYS A 55 5.06 -2.21 -15.75
CA LYS A 55 4.38 -1.35 -16.70
C LYS A 55 5.32 -0.86 -17.80
N SER A 56 6.53 -0.45 -17.42
CA SER A 56 7.57 -0.03 -18.37
C SER A 56 8.94 -0.01 -17.71
N CYS A 57 10.00 -0.09 -18.50
CA CYS A 57 11.37 0.11 -18.05
C CYS A 57 12.05 1.16 -18.91
N ARG A 58 12.81 2.05 -18.28
CA ARG A 58 13.64 3.02 -18.99
C ARG A 58 14.89 2.34 -19.53
N PRO A 59 15.47 2.84 -20.63
CA PRO A 59 16.76 2.38 -21.12
C PRO A 59 17.82 2.42 -20.00
N PRO A 60 18.75 1.45 -19.97
CA PRO A 60 19.82 1.44 -18.98
C PRO A 60 20.65 2.71 -19.06
N THR A 61 20.98 3.30 -17.91
CA THR A 61 21.92 4.42 -17.81
C THR A 61 23.24 3.93 -17.23
N SER A 62 24.36 4.25 -17.87
CA SER A 62 25.69 3.93 -17.35
C SER A 62 26.34 5.18 -16.75
N HIS A 63 26.81 5.08 -15.51
CA HIS A 63 27.57 6.15 -14.87
C HIS A 63 28.61 5.56 -13.91
N LYS A 64 29.88 5.95 -14.08
CA LYS A 64 31.01 5.55 -13.21
C LYS A 64 30.98 4.05 -12.88
N LYS A 65 31.03 3.19 -13.91
CA LYS A 65 31.09 1.72 -13.80
C LYS A 65 29.84 1.06 -13.18
N LYS A 66 28.70 1.75 -13.20
CA LYS A 66 27.41 1.23 -12.75
C LYS A 66 26.38 1.34 -13.85
N ILE A 67 25.67 0.25 -14.12
CA ILE A 67 24.54 0.24 -15.04
C ILE A 67 23.27 0.20 -14.20
N THR A 68 22.41 1.21 -14.34
CA THR A 68 21.14 1.29 -13.64
C THR A 68 19.98 1.15 -14.61
N VAL A 69 19.01 0.31 -14.27
CA VAL A 69 17.73 0.16 -14.96
C VAL A 69 16.63 0.58 -14.00
N LYS A 70 15.75 1.49 -14.45
CA LYS A 70 14.58 1.93 -13.69
C LYS A 70 13.31 1.36 -14.31
N CYS A 71 12.52 0.64 -13.54
CA CYS A 71 11.25 0.07 -13.98
C CYS A 71 10.08 0.56 -13.14
N LEU A 72 8.96 0.79 -13.79
CA LEU A 72 7.71 1.14 -13.17
C LEU A 72 6.85 -0.12 -13.00
N LEU A 73 6.34 -0.33 -11.79
CA LEU A 73 5.46 -1.42 -11.41
C LEU A 73 4.05 -0.86 -11.18
N ASP A 74 3.04 -1.59 -11.66
CA ASP A 74 1.63 -1.28 -11.47
C ASP A 74 1.01 -2.19 -10.40
N LEU A 75 0.33 -1.58 -9.42
CA LEU A 75 -0.32 -2.26 -8.30
C LEU A 75 -1.85 -2.34 -8.47
N ASN A 76 -2.41 -2.01 -9.64
CA ASN A 76 -3.85 -2.00 -9.86
C ASN A 76 -4.58 -3.33 -9.59
N SER A 77 -3.86 -4.45 -9.65
CA SER A 77 -4.40 -5.78 -9.34
C SER A 77 -4.35 -6.13 -7.85
N THR A 78 -3.65 -5.32 -7.05
CA THR A 78 -3.56 -5.50 -5.60
C THR A 78 -4.78 -4.87 -4.92
N PHE A 79 -5.20 -5.44 -3.79
CA PHE A 79 -6.20 -4.82 -2.92
C PHE A 79 -5.98 -5.24 -1.47
N VAL A 80 -6.52 -4.45 -0.55
CA VAL A 80 -6.45 -4.70 0.89
C VAL A 80 -7.86 -4.80 1.45
N VAL A 81 -8.09 -5.79 2.31
CA VAL A 81 -9.34 -5.94 3.05
C VAL A 81 -9.06 -5.84 4.53
N TYR A 82 -9.90 -5.11 5.25
CA TYR A 82 -9.95 -5.06 6.70
C TYR A 82 -11.35 -5.38 7.22
N GLU A 83 -11.40 -5.99 8.39
CA GLU A 83 -12.56 -5.94 9.27
C GLU A 83 -12.42 -4.68 10.15
N ALA A 84 -13.46 -3.85 10.18
CA ALA A 84 -13.48 -2.59 10.91
C ALA A 84 -14.62 -2.56 11.93
N LEU A 85 -14.32 -2.04 13.12
CA LEU A 85 -15.31 -1.64 14.12
C LEU A 85 -15.29 -0.12 14.19
N VAL A 86 -16.42 0.53 13.98
CA VAL A 86 -16.51 1.99 13.88
C VAL A 86 -17.59 2.52 14.83
N THR A 87 -17.30 3.64 15.50
CA THR A 87 -18.23 4.35 16.39
C THR A 87 -18.25 5.85 16.07
N GLY A 88 -19.22 6.59 16.63
CA GLY A 88 -19.25 8.05 16.56
C GLY A 88 -20.10 8.64 15.43
N PHE A 89 -20.88 7.81 14.76
CA PHE A 89 -21.89 8.24 13.78
C PHE A 89 -23.21 8.68 14.42
N ASN A 90 -23.56 8.16 15.61
CA ASN A 90 -24.71 8.59 16.40
C ASN A 90 -24.30 9.08 17.81
N LEU A 91 -25.20 9.78 18.49
CA LEU A 91 -24.97 10.27 19.86
C LEU A 91 -24.95 9.13 20.90
N VAL A 92 -25.60 8.01 20.61
CA VAL A 92 -25.66 6.83 21.48
C VAL A 92 -24.31 6.12 21.55
N GLY A 93 -23.46 6.25 20.52
CA GLY A 93 -22.13 5.63 20.49
C GLY A 93 -22.15 4.16 20.06
N THR A 94 -23.16 3.76 19.27
CA THR A 94 -23.27 2.40 18.75
C THR A 94 -22.03 2.02 17.95
N MET A 95 -21.57 0.78 18.12
CA MET A 95 -20.48 0.21 17.35
C MET A 95 -21.04 -0.53 16.13
N TRP A 96 -20.45 -0.29 14.97
CA TRP A 96 -20.81 -0.97 13.73
C TRP A 96 -19.61 -1.72 13.18
N ALA A 97 -19.77 -3.03 13.00
CA ALA A 97 -18.83 -3.87 12.28
C ALA A 97 -19.05 -3.77 10.77
N ALA A 98 -17.97 -3.55 10.01
CA ALA A 98 -18.00 -3.39 8.56
C ALA A 98 -16.73 -3.93 7.91
N LYS A 99 -16.87 -4.40 6.67
CA LYS A 99 -15.73 -4.70 5.80
C LYS A 99 -15.28 -3.41 5.11
N VAL A 100 -13.99 -3.12 5.15
CA VAL A 100 -13.38 -1.98 4.44
C VAL A 100 -12.37 -2.52 3.44
N GLU A 101 -12.60 -2.25 2.17
CA GLU A 101 -11.74 -2.66 1.08
C GLU A 101 -11.03 -1.44 0.48
N VAL A 102 -9.72 -1.55 0.26
CA VAL A 102 -8.88 -0.54 -0.37
C VAL A 102 -8.34 -1.12 -1.67
N ARG A 103 -8.81 -0.59 -2.80
CA ARG A 103 -8.32 -0.94 -4.13
C ARG A 103 -7.29 0.07 -4.58
N PHE A 104 -6.18 -0.40 -5.15
CA PHE A 104 -5.20 0.50 -5.75
C PHE A 104 -5.64 0.87 -7.17
N ARG A 105 -5.64 2.18 -7.47
CA ARG A 105 -6.12 2.74 -8.74
C ARG A 105 -5.14 3.78 -9.28
N GLY A 106 -4.22 3.35 -10.12
CA GLY A 106 -3.09 4.13 -10.59
C GLY A 106 -2.02 4.32 -9.51
N THR A 107 -1.84 3.34 -8.64
CA THR A 107 -0.69 3.30 -7.72
C THR A 107 0.50 2.69 -8.44
N GLU A 108 1.62 3.39 -8.43
CA GLU A 108 2.81 3.04 -9.18
C GLU A 108 4.05 3.10 -8.28
N TYR A 109 4.88 2.07 -8.37
CA TYR A 109 6.21 2.05 -7.74
C TYR A 109 7.27 2.03 -8.81
N SER A 110 8.41 2.66 -8.57
CA SER A 110 9.60 2.44 -9.36
C SER A 110 10.62 1.62 -8.60
N ILE A 111 11.20 0.63 -9.26
CA ILE A 111 12.38 -0.09 -8.80
C ILE A 111 13.60 0.37 -9.60
N GLU A 112 14.70 0.63 -8.90
CA GLU A 112 16.01 0.85 -9.51
C GLU A 112 16.87 -0.39 -9.27
N ILE A 113 17.27 -1.04 -10.36
CA ILE A 113 18.17 -2.19 -10.37
C ILE A 113 19.54 -1.69 -10.82
N THR A 114 20.58 -1.96 -10.04
CA THR A 114 21.94 -1.54 -10.37
C THR A 114 22.85 -2.75 -10.51
N ASN A 115 23.63 -2.78 -11.58
CA ASN A 115 24.80 -3.63 -11.74
C ASN A 115 26.06 -2.83 -11.38
N PHE A 116 26.88 -3.34 -10.48
CA PHE A 116 28.21 -2.82 -10.19
C PHE A 116 29.21 -3.70 -10.94
N GLU A 117 30.24 -3.12 -11.55
CA GLU A 117 31.20 -3.83 -12.43
C GLU A 117 31.68 -5.19 -11.91
N ASP A 118 31.87 -5.32 -10.60
CA ASP A 118 32.35 -6.55 -9.91
C ASP A 118 31.33 -7.11 -8.90
N GLY A 119 30.05 -6.71 -8.96
CA GLY A 119 29.03 -7.04 -7.97
C GLY A 119 27.76 -7.67 -8.57
N PRO A 120 26.95 -8.37 -7.75
CA PRO A 120 25.70 -8.94 -8.23
C PRO A 120 24.68 -7.84 -8.57
N LEU A 121 23.82 -8.12 -9.54
CA LEU A 121 22.61 -7.32 -9.78
C LEU A 121 21.76 -7.27 -8.52
N SER A 122 21.35 -6.07 -8.12
CA SER A 122 20.46 -5.88 -6.97
C SER A 122 19.54 -4.67 -7.15
N VAL A 123 18.38 -4.73 -6.51
CA VAL A 123 17.50 -3.58 -6.33
C VAL A 123 18.13 -2.64 -5.32
N THR A 124 18.50 -1.45 -5.75
CA THR A 124 19.11 -0.43 -4.90
C THR A 124 18.10 0.56 -4.36
N LYS A 125 16.97 0.79 -5.06
CA LYS A 125 15.89 1.64 -4.59
C LYS A 125 14.52 1.11 -4.96
N LEU A 126 13.57 1.34 -4.05
CA LEU A 126 12.12 1.24 -4.27
C LEU A 126 11.52 2.60 -3.95
N ILE A 127 10.85 3.22 -4.92
CA ILE A 127 10.29 4.56 -4.79
C ILE A 127 8.80 4.49 -5.10
N LEU A 128 7.97 5.00 -4.19
CA LEU A 128 6.54 5.17 -4.45
C LEU A 128 6.33 6.45 -5.28
N GLU A 129 6.08 6.27 -6.58
CA GLU A 129 5.91 7.38 -7.53
C GLU A 129 4.53 8.02 -7.40
N ARG A 130 3.51 7.17 -7.24
CA ARG A 130 2.12 7.60 -7.13
C ARG A 130 1.35 6.67 -6.23
N PHE A 131 0.60 7.25 -5.30
CA PHE A 131 -0.32 6.52 -4.43
C PHE A 131 -1.75 7.01 -4.65
N ARG A 132 -2.58 6.14 -5.21
CA ARG A 132 -3.98 6.43 -5.47
C ARG A 132 -4.81 5.19 -5.18
N THR A 133 -5.82 5.36 -4.36
CA THR A 133 -6.66 4.28 -3.87
C THR A 133 -8.13 4.67 -3.92
N GLU A 134 -8.95 3.64 -4.03
CA GLU A 134 -10.39 3.69 -3.93
C GLU A 134 -10.78 2.88 -2.67
N LEU A 135 -11.54 3.51 -1.76
CA LEU A 135 -12.04 2.83 -0.58
C LEU A 135 -13.51 2.47 -0.78
N ILE A 136 -13.84 1.22 -0.50
CA ILE A 136 -15.18 0.65 -0.57
C ILE A 136 -15.56 0.21 0.85
N TYR A 137 -16.58 0.84 1.41
CA TYR A 137 -17.09 0.60 2.75
C TYR A 137 -18.55 1.09 2.84
N PRO A 138 -19.37 0.59 3.79
CA PRO A 138 -20.75 1.05 3.95
C PRO A 138 -20.81 2.52 4.36
N ASP A 139 -21.94 3.18 4.06
CA ASP A 139 -22.14 4.55 4.53
C ASP A 139 -22.34 4.58 6.05
N PHE A 140 -21.36 5.11 6.78
CA PHE A 140 -21.42 5.29 8.22
C PHE A 140 -22.25 6.53 8.63
N GLY A 141 -22.84 7.28 7.70
CA GLY A 141 -23.55 8.53 7.99
C GLY A 141 -22.61 9.68 8.35
N PHE A 142 -21.35 9.62 7.91
CA PHE A 142 -20.39 10.68 8.13
C PHE A 142 -20.64 11.86 7.18
N ASN A 143 -20.61 13.08 7.71
CA ASN A 143 -20.58 14.25 6.86
C ASN A 143 -19.31 14.28 5.98
N VAL A 144 -19.33 15.07 4.91
CA VAL A 144 -18.26 15.14 3.89
C VAL A 144 -16.86 15.32 4.49
N LYS A 145 -16.69 16.23 5.46
CA LYS A 145 -15.39 16.50 6.09
C LYS A 145 -14.88 15.32 6.90
N ARG A 146 -15.76 14.69 7.68
CA ARG A 146 -15.41 13.50 8.49
C ARG A 146 -15.11 12.30 7.61
N ASN A 147 -15.89 12.13 6.54
CA ASN A 147 -15.67 11.08 5.56
C ASN A 147 -14.31 11.23 4.87
N ALA A 148 -13.93 12.45 4.47
CA ALA A 148 -12.61 12.73 3.89
C ALA A 148 -11.46 12.36 4.85
N ARG A 149 -11.57 12.76 6.14
CA ARG A 149 -10.57 12.42 7.17
C ARG A 149 -10.49 10.92 7.45
N PHE A 150 -11.63 10.22 7.43
CA PHE A 150 -11.68 8.77 7.57
C PHE A 150 -10.92 8.09 6.42
N LYS A 151 -11.23 8.47 5.17
CA LYS A 151 -10.52 7.95 3.99
C LYS A 151 -9.02 8.23 4.04
N GLU A 152 -8.64 9.44 4.43
CA GLU A 152 -7.24 9.85 4.58
C GLU A 152 -6.50 8.97 5.60
N LYS A 153 -7.09 8.74 6.78
CA LYS A 153 -6.47 7.92 7.83
C LYS A 153 -6.30 6.46 7.40
N VAL A 154 -7.33 5.86 6.80
CA VAL A 154 -7.25 4.49 6.26
C VAL A 154 -6.19 4.40 5.17
N ASN A 155 -6.14 5.37 4.25
CA ASN A 155 -5.15 5.40 3.18
C ASN A 155 -3.72 5.53 3.69
N ASN A 156 -3.48 6.39 4.68
CA ASN A 156 -2.14 6.58 5.23
C ASN A 156 -1.63 5.30 5.92
N GLU A 157 -2.48 4.62 6.68
CA GLU A 157 -2.11 3.33 7.29
C GLU A 157 -1.93 2.24 6.25
N THR A 158 -2.85 2.15 5.27
CA THR A 158 -2.73 1.18 4.17
C THR A 158 -1.44 1.39 3.39
N LYS A 159 -1.11 2.64 3.05
CA LYS A 159 0.14 3.02 2.37
C LYS A 159 1.35 2.54 3.16
N ARG A 160 1.42 2.87 4.45
CA ARG A 160 2.55 2.50 5.32
C ARG A 160 2.73 0.98 5.35
N GLN A 161 1.64 0.24 5.51
CA GLN A 161 1.68 -1.22 5.62
C GLN A 161 2.03 -1.90 4.29
N VAL A 162 1.44 -1.46 3.17
CA VAL A 162 1.73 -2.04 1.85
C VAL A 162 3.16 -1.76 1.39
N VAL A 163 3.70 -0.56 1.66
CA VAL A 163 5.14 -0.29 1.42
C VAL A 163 6.01 -1.31 2.16
N ASN A 164 5.71 -1.58 3.43
CA ASN A 164 6.47 -2.53 4.23
C ASN A 164 6.35 -3.95 3.68
N VAL A 165 5.14 -4.37 3.27
CA VAL A 165 4.94 -5.69 2.68
C VAL A 165 5.74 -5.83 1.39
N ILE A 166 5.65 -4.90 0.45
CA ILE A 166 6.43 -4.95 -0.80
C ILE A 166 7.93 -5.02 -0.49
N ALA A 167 8.40 -4.26 0.50
CA ALA A 167 9.80 -4.28 0.90
C ALA A 167 10.22 -5.62 1.54
N SER A 168 9.35 -6.29 2.29
CA SER A 168 9.67 -7.53 3.00
C SER A 168 9.40 -8.80 2.21
N THR A 169 8.50 -8.79 1.23
CA THR A 169 8.12 -9.97 0.44
C THR A 169 8.67 -9.89 -0.98
N THR A 170 8.39 -8.79 -1.69
CA THR A 170 8.68 -8.68 -3.13
C THR A 170 10.16 -8.37 -3.40
N LEU A 171 10.78 -7.48 -2.62
CA LEU A 171 12.19 -7.11 -2.85
C LEU A 171 13.18 -8.27 -2.65
N PRO A 172 13.08 -9.10 -1.59
CA PRO A 172 13.98 -10.25 -1.42
C PRO A 172 13.91 -11.23 -2.59
N GLU A 173 12.71 -11.47 -3.13
CA GLU A 173 12.51 -12.40 -4.25
C GLU A 173 13.08 -11.85 -5.55
N ILE A 174 12.83 -10.57 -5.86
CA ILE A 174 13.46 -9.91 -7.00
C ILE A 174 14.98 -9.99 -6.87
N ASN A 175 15.53 -9.67 -5.70
CA ASN A 175 16.98 -9.74 -5.46
C ASN A 175 17.53 -11.17 -5.59
N ALA A 176 16.81 -12.19 -5.13
CA ALA A 176 17.21 -13.59 -5.29
C ALA A 176 17.26 -14.01 -6.77
N ILE A 177 16.30 -13.56 -7.58
CA ILE A 177 16.27 -13.82 -9.03
C ILE A 177 17.42 -13.07 -9.72
N LEU A 178 17.63 -11.80 -9.40
CA LEU A 178 18.72 -10.99 -9.95
C LEU A 178 20.10 -11.59 -9.64
N ARG A 179 20.29 -12.13 -8.43
CA ARG A 179 21.54 -12.81 -8.06
C ARG A 179 21.79 -14.05 -8.92
N LYS A 180 20.78 -14.91 -9.08
CA LYS A 180 20.86 -16.11 -9.95
C LYS A 180 21.17 -15.75 -11.41
N LEU A 181 20.64 -14.64 -11.91
CA LEU A 181 20.93 -14.15 -13.26
C LEU A 181 22.37 -13.63 -13.41
N SER A 182 22.95 -13.11 -12.32
CA SER A 182 24.34 -12.64 -12.31
C SER A 182 25.33 -13.80 -12.33
N GLU A 183 25.00 -14.92 -11.68
CA GLU A 183 25.83 -16.14 -11.61
C GLU A 183 25.87 -16.95 -12.92
N ARG A 184 25.00 -16.65 -13.90
CA ARG A 184 24.92 -17.34 -15.20
C ARG A 184 25.74 -16.67 -16.32
N LYS A 185 26.37 -15.52 -16.02
CA LYS A 185 27.28 -14.82 -16.94
C LYS A 185 28.72 -15.24 -16.65
#